data_AF-A0A7X6ZNV8-F1
#
_entry.id   AF-A0A7X6ZNV8-F1
#
_cell.length_a   1.000
_cell.length_b   1.000
_cell.length_c   1.000
_cell.angle_alpha   90.00
_cell.angle_beta   90.00
_cell.angle_gamma   90.00
#
_symmetry.space_group_name_H-M   'P 1'
#
loop_
_entity.id
_entity.type
_entity.pdbx_description
1 polymer ?
#
loop_
_entity_poly.entity_id
_entity_poly.type
_entity_poly.pdbx_seq_one_letter_code
_entity_poly.pdbx_strand_id
1 'polypeptide(L)'
;MYGSPSASYTTSGCVRSDEGKLLQGVKVSVGGHPYTDSLGKKQIRFEGSGSALTNSQGEYRVDIHTFPLTEMIIVAEDIDGEQGGGEFESDTLVVRDFKYKGEGLWYSGHADIDEINFILKKK
;
A
#
# COMPACT_ATOMS: atom_id res chain seq x y z
N MET A 1 -1.20 -33.59 -0.54
CA MET A 1 -0.57 -32.41 -1.15
C MET A 1 -0.53 -31.31 -0.11
N TYR A 2 0.65 -30.76 0.19
CA TYR A 2 0.79 -29.60 1.07
C TYR A 2 0.98 -28.37 0.19
N GLY A 3 0.09 -27.40 0.29
CA GLY A 3 0.27 -26.04 -0.22
C GLY A 3 0.34 -25.06 0.94
N SER A 4 0.79 -23.84 0.67
CA SER A 4 0.61 -22.72 1.61
C SER A 4 -0.51 -21.86 1.06
N PRO A 5 -1.53 -21.49 1.87
CA PRO A 5 -2.58 -20.59 1.40
C PRO A 5 -1.96 -19.27 0.94
N SER A 6 -2.29 -18.83 -0.27
CA SER A 6 -1.80 -17.58 -0.84
C SER A 6 -2.90 -16.78 -1.51
N ALA A 7 -2.65 -15.49 -1.68
CA ALA A 7 -3.54 -14.54 -2.32
C ALA A 7 -2.72 -13.48 -3.04
N SER A 8 -3.28 -12.95 -4.12
CA SER A 8 -2.69 -11.85 -4.88
C SER A 8 -3.53 -10.59 -4.69
N TYR A 9 -2.86 -9.44 -4.73
CA TYR A 9 -3.53 -8.15 -4.59
C TYR A 9 -2.90 -7.16 -5.54
N THR A 10 -3.74 -6.37 -6.20
CA THR A 10 -3.33 -5.19 -6.95
C THR A 10 -3.93 -3.98 -6.26
N THR A 11 -3.08 -3.02 -5.91
CA THR A 11 -3.51 -1.72 -5.37
C THR A 11 -3.11 -0.63 -6.33
N SER A 12 -4.03 0.26 -6.65
CA SER A 12 -3.77 1.41 -7.52
C SER A 12 -4.44 2.68 -7.00
N GLY A 13 -3.88 3.83 -7.35
CA GLY A 13 -4.44 5.12 -6.97
C GLY A 13 -3.52 6.29 -7.27
N CYS A 14 -3.87 7.45 -6.73
CA CYS A 14 -3.19 8.72 -6.96
C CYS A 14 -2.81 9.41 -5.65
N VAL A 15 -1.63 10.03 -5.63
CA VAL A 15 -1.16 10.86 -4.54
C VAL A 15 -1.13 12.32 -4.99
N ARG A 16 -1.74 13.18 -4.18
CA ARG A 16 -1.76 14.63 -4.40
C ARG A 16 -1.46 15.39 -3.11
N SER A 17 -1.08 16.65 -3.25
CA SER A 17 -0.98 17.59 -2.14
C SER A 17 -2.37 18.11 -1.73
N ASP A 18 -2.45 18.75 -0.56
CA ASP A 18 -3.64 19.49 -0.13
C ASP A 18 -4.01 20.65 -1.07
N GLU A 19 -3.02 21.22 -1.76
CA GLU A 19 -3.19 22.23 -2.81
C GLU A 19 -3.72 21.65 -4.14
N GLY A 20 -3.88 20.32 -4.23
CA GLY A 20 -4.37 19.62 -5.42
C GLY A 20 -3.32 19.33 -6.49
N LYS A 21 -2.03 19.51 -6.17
CA LYS A 21 -0.92 19.18 -7.09
C LYS A 21 -0.61 17.69 -7.02
N LEU A 22 -0.42 17.05 -8.17
CA LEU A 22 -0.03 15.63 -8.25
C LEU A 22 1.43 15.47 -7.79
N LEU A 23 1.69 14.49 -6.92
CA LEU A 23 3.00 14.28 -6.29
C LEU A 23 3.72 13.09 -6.92
N GLN A 24 4.84 13.36 -7.58
CA GLN A 24 5.74 12.34 -8.13
C GLN A 24 6.80 11.96 -7.10
N GLY A 25 7.28 10.71 -7.12
CA GLY A 25 8.40 10.27 -6.27
C GLY A 25 8.00 9.84 -4.85
N VAL A 26 6.71 9.91 -4.52
CA VAL A 26 6.18 9.43 -3.24
C VAL A 26 6.22 7.90 -3.22
N LYS A 27 6.76 7.33 -2.15
CA LYS A 27 6.80 5.90 -1.93
C LYS A 27 5.50 5.42 -1.30
N VAL A 28 4.77 4.60 -2.04
CA VAL A 28 3.59 3.91 -1.52
C VAL A 28 3.95 2.48 -1.19
N SER A 29 3.78 2.09 0.07
CA SER A 29 4.08 0.75 0.59
C SER A 29 2.82 0.06 1.09
N VAL A 30 2.67 -1.22 0.77
CA VAL A 30 1.53 -2.07 1.11
C VAL A 30 1.99 -3.18 2.04
N GLY A 31 1.29 -3.32 3.15
CA GLY A 31 1.46 -4.41 4.12
C GLY A 31 0.10 -4.93 4.58
N GLY A 32 0.10 -5.96 5.42
CA GLY A 32 -1.16 -6.49 5.95
C GLY A 32 -1.02 -7.35 7.20
N HIS A 33 0.19 -7.44 7.76
CA HIS A 33 0.45 -8.15 9.00
C HIS A 33 0.93 -7.17 10.05
N PRO A 34 0.01 -6.49 10.78
CA PRO A 34 0.39 -5.76 11.96
C PRO A 34 0.87 -6.76 13.02
N TYR A 35 2.05 -6.53 13.58
CA TYR A 35 2.59 -7.31 14.68
C TYR A 35 3.00 -6.38 15.82
N THR A 36 3.06 -6.89 17.04
CA THR A 36 3.60 -6.13 18.17
C THR A 36 5.04 -6.58 18.40
N ASP A 37 5.98 -5.65 18.39
CA ASP A 37 7.38 -5.96 18.67
C ASP A 37 7.61 -6.30 20.16
N SER A 38 8.83 -6.71 20.51
CA SER A 38 9.22 -7.02 21.88
C SER A 38 9.14 -5.83 22.84
N LEU A 39 8.97 -4.61 22.33
CA LEU A 39 8.82 -3.37 23.08
C LEU A 39 7.36 -2.92 23.20
N GLY A 40 6.41 -3.73 22.71
CA GLY A 40 4.99 -3.41 22.76
C GLY A 40 4.52 -2.44 21.67
N LYS A 41 5.37 -2.11 20.67
CA LYS A 41 5.00 -1.21 19.58
C LYS A 41 4.34 -1.99 18.45
N LYS A 42 3.22 -1.47 17.94
CA LYS A 42 2.58 -1.99 16.73
C LYS A 42 3.42 -1.62 15.51
N GLN A 43 3.82 -2.63 14.76
CA GLN A 43 4.60 -2.54 13.55
C GLN A 43 3.83 -3.17 12.40
N ILE A 44 4.10 -2.73 11.18
CA ILE A 44 3.51 -3.31 9.97
C ILE A 44 4.63 -4.00 9.21
N ARG A 45 4.42 -5.27 8.86
CA ARG A 45 5.29 -5.94 7.90
C ARG A 45 4.89 -5.52 6.50
N PHE A 46 5.72 -4.70 5.87
CA PHE A 46 5.67 -4.44 4.44
C PHE A 46 6.35 -5.60 3.71
N GLU A 47 5.69 -6.15 2.69
CA GLU A 47 6.33 -7.14 1.84
C GLU A 47 7.39 -6.43 0.99
N GLY A 48 8.58 -7.01 0.82
CA GLY A 48 9.70 -6.32 0.15
C GLY A 48 9.43 -5.91 -1.31
N SER A 49 8.49 -6.58 -1.98
CA SER A 49 7.99 -6.22 -3.31
C SER A 49 6.73 -5.33 -3.28
N GLY A 50 6.19 -5.05 -2.09
CA GLY A 50 4.96 -4.30 -1.89
C GLY A 50 5.16 -2.79 -1.82
N SER A 51 6.10 -2.22 -2.57
CA SER A 51 6.22 -0.76 -2.65
C SER A 51 6.43 -0.28 -4.08
N ALA A 52 5.85 0.87 -4.42
CA ALA A 52 6.05 1.55 -5.69
C ALA A 52 6.25 3.05 -5.45
N LEU A 53 6.87 3.72 -6.43
CA LEU A 53 6.97 5.18 -6.47
C LEU A 53 5.88 5.73 -7.37
N THR A 54 5.32 6.88 -7.01
CA THR A 54 4.37 7.58 -7.86
C THR A 54 5.04 8.14 -9.12
N ASN A 55 4.32 8.08 -10.24
CA ASN A 55 4.76 8.62 -11.52
C ASN A 55 4.55 10.15 -11.60
N SER A 56 4.85 10.78 -12.74
CA SER A 56 4.66 12.22 -12.96
C SER A 56 3.20 12.70 -12.91
N GLN A 57 2.24 11.77 -12.97
CA GLN A 57 0.81 12.03 -12.78
C GLN A 57 0.36 11.73 -11.34
N GLY A 58 1.30 11.45 -10.43
CA GLY A 58 1.01 11.08 -9.05
C GLY A 58 0.40 9.69 -8.88
N GLU A 59 0.34 8.90 -9.95
CA GLU A 59 -0.27 7.57 -9.90
C GLU A 59 0.74 6.53 -9.45
N TYR A 60 0.25 5.55 -8.70
CA TYR A 60 1.02 4.38 -8.30
C TYR A 60 0.23 3.11 -8.55
N ARG A 61 0.98 2.02 -8.70
CA ARG A 61 0.43 0.67 -8.74
C ARG A 61 1.38 -0.26 -8.01
N VAL A 62 0.83 -1.04 -7.08
CA VAL A 62 1.56 -2.04 -6.30
C VAL A 62 0.86 -3.36 -6.46
N ASP A 63 1.60 -4.38 -6.85
CA ASP A 63 1.12 -5.75 -6.95
C ASP A 63 1.86 -6.59 -5.89
N ILE A 64 1.12 -7.23 -4.99
CA ILE A 64 1.68 -8.11 -3.96
C ILE A 64 1.10 -9.51 -4.03
N HIS A 65 1.92 -10.49 -3.65
CA HIS A 65 1.49 -11.87 -3.49
C HIS A 65 1.93 -12.34 -2.10
N THR A 66 0.98 -12.65 -1.23
CA THR A 66 1.26 -13.01 0.15
C THR A 66 0.15 -13.90 0.71
N PHE A 67 0.17 -14.18 2.01
CA PHE A 67 -0.92 -14.89 2.66
C PHE A 67 -2.25 -14.11 2.54
N PRO A 68 -3.41 -14.79 2.67
CA PRO A 68 -4.69 -14.11 2.79
C PRO A 68 -4.68 -13.11 3.95
N LEU A 69 -4.82 -11.83 3.63
CA LEU A 69 -4.81 -10.70 4.54
C LEU A 69 -6.24 -10.46 5.03
N THR A 70 -6.40 -10.12 6.30
CA THR A 70 -7.69 -9.65 6.83
C THR A 70 -7.84 -8.14 6.67
N GLU A 71 -6.72 -7.42 6.73
CA GLU A 71 -6.65 -5.99 6.48
C GLU A 71 -5.38 -5.67 5.70
N MET A 72 -5.50 -4.71 4.78
CA MET A 72 -4.40 -4.18 4.00
C MET A 72 -4.11 -2.77 4.49
N ILE A 73 -2.85 -2.50 4.81
CA ILE A 73 -2.39 -1.20 5.27
C ILE A 73 -1.49 -0.62 4.18
N ILE A 74 -1.86 0.55 3.69
CA ILE A 74 -1.20 1.25 2.60
C ILE A 74 -0.66 2.55 3.17
N VAL A 75 0.64 2.78 3.03
CA VAL A 75 1.33 3.96 3.57
C VAL A 75 1.96 4.72 2.43
N ALA A 76 1.63 6.01 2.31
CA ALA A 76 2.27 6.94 1.40
C ALA A 76 3.28 7.79 2.18
N GLU A 77 4.55 7.68 1.81
CA GLU A 77 5.66 8.38 2.44
C GLU A 77 6.44 9.16 1.38
N ASP A 78 6.66 10.44 1.66
CA ASP A 78 7.58 11.26 0.90
C ASP A 78 9.03 10.89 1.28
N ILE A 79 9.80 10.45 0.29
CA ILE A 79 11.19 10.00 0.46
C ILE A 79 12.20 10.91 -0.25
N ASP A 80 11.74 11.82 -1.10
CA ASP A 80 12.57 12.68 -1.93
C ASP A 80 12.51 14.16 -1.51
N GLY A 81 11.55 14.53 -0.66
CA GLY A 81 11.48 15.81 0.04
C GLY A 81 11.52 16.99 -0.94
N GLU A 82 12.45 17.94 -0.75
CA GLU A 82 12.57 19.10 -1.65
C GLU A 82 12.76 18.72 -3.13
N GLN A 83 13.38 17.57 -3.44
CA GLN A 83 13.57 17.12 -4.82
C GLN A 83 12.27 16.66 -5.48
N GLY A 84 11.28 16.20 -4.70
CA GLY A 84 9.94 15.79 -5.13
C GLY A 84 8.93 16.94 -5.24
N GLY A 85 9.35 18.17 -4.93
CA GLY A 85 8.50 19.35 -4.96
C GLY A 85 8.02 19.85 -3.59
N GLY A 86 8.61 19.35 -2.51
CA GLY A 86 8.42 19.83 -1.13
C GLY A 86 8.43 18.68 -0.12
N GLU A 87 8.64 18.98 1.16
CA GLU A 87 8.48 17.98 2.23
C GLU A 87 6.99 17.81 2.59
N PHE A 88 6.48 16.58 2.50
CA PHE A 88 5.11 16.23 2.85
C PHE A 88 5.03 15.27 4.04
N GLU A 89 3.98 15.39 4.85
CA GLU A 89 3.65 14.43 5.90
C GLU A 89 3.18 13.11 5.29
N SER A 90 3.57 11.98 5.90
CA SER A 90 3.11 10.66 5.47
C SER A 90 1.66 10.40 5.88
N ASP A 91 0.96 9.61 5.06
CA ASP A 91 -0.43 9.23 5.31
C ASP A 91 -0.61 7.70 5.24
N THR A 92 -1.58 7.18 5.97
CA THR A 92 -1.82 5.74 6.12
C THR A 92 -3.30 5.42 5.99
N LEU A 93 -3.61 4.46 5.12
CA LEU A 93 -4.96 4.00 4.86
C LEU A 93 -5.07 2.50 5.15
N VAL A 94 -6.16 2.10 5.82
CA VAL A 94 -6.44 0.70 6.15
C VAL A 94 -7.68 0.24 5.39
N VAL A 95 -7.52 -0.76 4.53
CA VAL A 95 -8.59 -1.38 3.73
C VAL A 95 -8.93 -2.74 4.32
N ARG A 96 -10.20 -2.96 4.66
CA ARG A 96 -10.70 -4.23 5.23
C ARG A 96 -11.75 -4.92 4.36
N ASP A 97 -12.39 -4.17 3.46
CA ASP A 97 -13.55 -4.61 2.69
C ASP A 97 -13.19 -4.98 1.24
N PHE A 98 -12.09 -5.70 1.01
CA PHE A 98 -11.74 -6.22 -0.31
C PHE A 98 -12.26 -7.66 -0.49
N LYS A 99 -12.62 -8.00 -1.73
CA LYS A 99 -13.11 -9.33 -2.09
C LYS A 99 -12.13 -10.03 -3.00
N TYR A 100 -11.83 -11.28 -2.69
CA TYR A 100 -11.05 -12.12 -3.58
C TYR A 100 -11.89 -12.60 -4.75
N LYS A 101 -11.32 -12.47 -5.95
CA LYS A 101 -11.81 -13.05 -7.19
C LYS A 101 -10.97 -14.31 -7.46
N GLY A 102 -11.53 -15.48 -7.17
CA GLY A 102 -10.89 -16.77 -7.39
C GLY A 102 -11.40 -17.83 -6.43
N GLU A 103 -11.32 -19.09 -6.84
CA GLU A 103 -11.72 -20.23 -6.01
C GLU A 103 -10.63 -21.30 -6.04
N GLY A 104 -10.07 -21.62 -4.87
CA GLY A 104 -9.05 -22.65 -4.72
C GLY A 104 -8.80 -22.99 -3.26
N LEU A 105 -8.44 -24.26 -2.99
CA LEU A 105 -8.10 -24.73 -1.63
C LEU A 105 -6.83 -24.08 -1.08
N TRP A 106 -5.90 -23.69 -1.95
CA TRP A 106 -4.60 -23.12 -1.59
C TRP A 106 -4.40 -21.69 -2.11
N TYR A 107 -5.24 -21.24 -3.04
CA TYR A 107 -5.18 -19.88 -3.57
C TYR A 107 -6.53 -19.23 -3.34
N SER A 108 -6.57 -18.24 -2.45
CA SER A 108 -7.80 -17.53 -2.09
C SER A 108 -8.32 -16.65 -3.21
N GLY A 109 -7.48 -16.32 -4.21
CA GLY A 109 -7.85 -15.49 -5.36
C GLY A 109 -7.06 -14.19 -5.42
N HIS A 110 -7.50 -13.34 -6.34
CA HIS A 110 -6.93 -12.01 -6.58
C HIS A 110 -7.89 -10.92 -6.10
N ALA A 111 -7.41 -9.96 -5.31
CA ALA A 111 -8.17 -8.80 -4.91
C ALA A 111 -7.67 -7.53 -5.62
N ASP A 112 -8.57 -6.85 -6.32
CA ASP A 112 -8.29 -5.53 -6.91
C ASP A 112 -8.78 -4.45 -5.95
N ILE A 113 -7.86 -3.61 -5.47
CA ILE A 113 -8.10 -2.48 -4.59
C ILE A 113 -7.68 -1.22 -5.33
N ASP A 114 -8.59 -0.71 -6.17
CA ASP A 114 -8.38 0.50 -6.95
C ASP A 114 -8.90 1.74 -6.21
N GLU A 115 -8.61 2.92 -6.76
CA GLU A 115 -9.10 4.21 -6.26
C GLU A 115 -8.60 4.60 -4.86
N ILE A 116 -7.44 4.08 -4.44
CA ILE A 116 -6.81 4.47 -3.17
C ILE A 116 -6.06 5.78 -3.35
N ASN A 117 -6.72 6.89 -3.06
CA ASN A 117 -6.15 8.22 -3.22
C ASN A 117 -5.63 8.79 -1.90
N PHE A 118 -4.42 9.34 -1.91
CA PHE A 118 -3.81 10.01 -0.77
C PHE A 118 -3.76 11.52 -0.96
N ILE A 119 -3.96 12.26 0.13
CA ILE A 119 -3.80 13.71 0.17
C ILE A 119 -2.76 14.03 1.23
N LEU A 120 -1.53 14.28 0.79
CA LEU A 120 -0.44 14.60 1.70
C LEU A 120 -0.43 16.10 2.00
N LYS A 121 -0.17 16.44 3.27
CA LYS A 121 -0.04 17.83 3.71
C LYS A 121 1.41 18.24 3.67
N LYS A 122 1.67 19.48 3.24
CA LYS A 122 3.00 20.04 3.33
C LYS A 122 3.41 20.23 4.80
N LYS A 123 4.65 19.89 5.11
CA LYS A 123 5.23 20.00 6.45
C LYS A 123 5.63 21.44 6.79
#